data_AF-A0A126ZBE0-F1
#
_entry.id   AF-A0A126ZBE0-F1
#
_cell.length_a   1.000
_cell.length_b   1.000
_cell.length_c   1.000
_cell.angle_alpha   90.00
_cell.angle_beta   90.00
_cell.angle_gamma   90.00
#
_symmetry.space_group_name_H-M   'P 1'
#
loop_
_entity.id
_entity.type
_entity.pdbx_description
1 polymer ?
#
loop_
_entity_poly.entity_id
_entity_poly.type
_entity_poly.pdbx_seq_one_letter_code
_entity_poly.pdbx_strand_id
1 'polypeptide(L)'
;MQCIPEVLRSETGRSLGYDLYVYRSHLEVTRLPTTVREGFAYAATRRPARAMPDRFARKWLQLRCSAYAHNRAFDEQVTSHWLRAIDVVACPVTGLTLTHGELSDSDWSVCRLDPDADYAPGNLAVMSTRARVARGRRSVDEVLQLAQRDTPIDGLLPAEWSRLATLLQRAGVGRSLS
;
A
#
# COMPACT_ATOMS: atom_id res chain seq x y z
N MET A 1 3.02 -17.36 8.50
CA MET A 1 2.33 -16.80 7.33
C MET A 1 0.87 -17.20 7.42
N GLN A 2 0.00 -16.31 7.89
CA GLN A 2 -1.44 -16.62 7.99
C GLN A 2 -2.09 -16.30 6.65
N CYS A 3 -2.66 -17.33 6.04
CA CYS A 3 -3.42 -17.29 4.81
C CYS A 3 -4.84 -16.83 5.18
N ILE A 4 -5.44 -15.87 4.46
CA ILE A 4 -6.84 -15.51 4.70
C ILE A 4 -7.72 -16.76 4.49
N PRO A 5 -8.67 -17.08 5.39
CA PRO A 5 -9.64 -18.15 5.16
C PRO A 5 -10.36 -17.99 3.82
N GLU A 6 -10.64 -19.10 3.14
CA GLU A 6 -11.19 -19.10 1.77
C GLU A 6 -12.52 -18.34 1.63
N VAL A 7 -13.39 -18.45 2.63
CA VAL A 7 -14.66 -17.73 2.69
C VAL A 7 -14.42 -16.22 2.69
N LEU A 8 -13.57 -15.75 3.61
CA LEU A 8 -13.22 -14.35 3.75
C LEU A 8 -12.49 -13.82 2.49
N ARG A 9 -11.65 -14.65 1.87
CA ARG A 9 -11.00 -14.31 0.58
C ARG A 9 -12.04 -14.16 -0.54
N SER A 10 -13.05 -15.01 -0.57
CA SER A 10 -14.13 -14.94 -1.58
C SER A 10 -14.94 -13.66 -1.44
N GLU A 11 -15.31 -13.29 -0.21
CA GLU A 11 -16.00 -12.03 0.10
C GLU A 11 -15.14 -10.82 -0.24
N THR A 12 -13.85 -10.86 0.11
CA THR A 12 -12.88 -9.81 -0.26
C THR A 12 -12.83 -9.63 -1.78
N GLY A 13 -12.84 -10.75 -2.53
CA GLY A 13 -12.88 -10.73 -3.99
C GLY A 13 -14.14 -10.04 -4.52
N ARG A 14 -15.32 -10.40 -4.03
CA ARG A 14 -16.60 -9.77 -4.43
C ARG A 14 -16.64 -8.28 -4.09
N SER A 15 -16.20 -7.92 -2.89
CA SER A 15 -16.11 -6.52 -2.46
C SER A 15 -15.17 -5.73 -3.39
N LEU A 16 -13.98 -6.26 -3.70
CA LEU A 16 -13.06 -5.65 -4.65
C LEU A 16 -13.66 -5.51 -6.05
N GLY A 17 -14.38 -6.53 -6.52
CA GLY A 17 -15.09 -6.49 -7.81
C GLY A 17 -16.12 -5.37 -7.88
N TYR A 18 -16.86 -5.16 -6.79
CA TYR A 18 -17.84 -4.08 -6.69
C TYR A 18 -17.16 -2.70 -6.82
N ASP A 19 -16.08 -2.47 -6.08
CA ASP A 19 -15.35 -1.21 -6.15
C ASP A 19 -14.67 -0.98 -7.51
N LEU A 20 -14.13 -2.04 -8.13
CA LEU A 20 -13.61 -1.97 -9.49
C LEU A 20 -14.69 -1.52 -10.48
N TYR A 21 -15.93 -1.94 -10.32
CA TYR A 21 -17.04 -1.45 -11.15
C TYR A 21 -17.30 0.05 -10.92
N VAL A 22 -17.40 0.46 -9.65
CA VAL A 22 -17.70 1.86 -9.27
C VAL A 22 -16.64 2.84 -9.81
N TYR A 23 -15.36 2.46 -9.74
CA TYR A 23 -14.24 3.35 -10.10
C TYR A 23 -13.61 3.08 -11.48
N ARG A 24 -13.81 1.90 -12.07
CA ARG A 24 -13.18 1.45 -13.33
C ARG A 24 -14.08 0.52 -14.15
N SER A 25 -15.28 0.97 -14.48
CA SER A 25 -16.29 0.16 -15.21
C SER A 25 -15.86 -0.35 -16.60
N HIS A 26 -14.80 0.19 -17.20
CA HIS A 26 -14.27 -0.22 -18.50
C HIS A 26 -13.16 -1.28 -18.43
N LEU A 27 -12.86 -1.79 -17.23
CA LEU A 27 -11.84 -2.81 -17.04
C LEU A 27 -12.23 -4.11 -17.77
N GLU A 28 -11.28 -4.73 -18.47
CA GLU A 28 -11.46 -6.07 -19.00
C GLU A 28 -11.45 -7.08 -17.84
N VAL A 29 -12.63 -7.55 -17.45
CA VAL A 29 -12.79 -8.40 -16.25
C VAL A 29 -12.61 -9.89 -16.51
N THR A 30 -12.50 -10.32 -17.77
CA THR A 30 -12.40 -11.73 -18.18
C THR A 30 -11.23 -12.46 -17.51
N ARG A 31 -10.10 -11.76 -17.31
CA ARG A 31 -8.87 -12.27 -16.69
C ARG A 31 -8.85 -12.15 -15.16
N LEU A 32 -9.86 -11.53 -14.55
CA LEU A 32 -9.92 -11.40 -13.09
C LEU A 32 -10.40 -12.70 -12.45
N PRO A 33 -10.02 -12.98 -11.20
CA PRO A 33 -10.52 -14.14 -10.46
C PRO A 33 -12.04 -14.18 -10.33
N THR A 34 -12.62 -15.38 -10.25
CA THR A 34 -14.08 -15.59 -10.33
C THR A 34 -14.87 -14.75 -9.34
N THR A 35 -14.44 -14.70 -8.08
CA THR A 35 -15.15 -13.93 -7.04
C THR A 35 -15.09 -12.42 -7.29
N VAL A 36 -14.02 -11.92 -7.91
CA VAL A 36 -13.93 -10.52 -8.35
C VAL A 36 -14.89 -10.24 -9.50
N ARG A 37 -15.00 -11.17 -10.47
CA ARG A 37 -15.98 -11.03 -11.57
C ARG A 37 -17.42 -11.05 -11.06
N GLU A 38 -17.73 -11.90 -10.10
CA GLU A 38 -19.07 -11.95 -9.46
C GLU A 38 -19.45 -10.61 -8.84
N GLY A 39 -18.54 -10.02 -8.04
CA GLY A 39 -18.77 -8.71 -7.44
C GLY A 39 -18.94 -7.59 -8.46
N PHE A 40 -18.14 -7.61 -9.52
CA PHE A 40 -18.23 -6.64 -10.61
C PHE A 40 -19.57 -6.75 -11.37
N ALA A 41 -19.98 -7.98 -11.70
CA ALA A 41 -21.26 -8.24 -12.35
C ALA A 41 -22.44 -7.83 -11.46
N TYR A 42 -22.37 -8.12 -10.16
CA TYR A 42 -23.37 -7.68 -9.18
C TYR A 42 -23.49 -6.16 -9.11
N ALA A 43 -22.37 -5.43 -9.09
CA ALA A 43 -22.40 -3.97 -9.16
C ALA A 43 -23.05 -3.47 -10.46
N ALA A 44 -22.76 -4.13 -11.59
CA ALA A 44 -23.33 -3.78 -12.88
C ALA A 44 -24.86 -3.90 -12.94
N THR A 45 -25.46 -4.87 -12.26
CA THR A 45 -26.93 -5.00 -12.16
C THR A 45 -27.54 -3.93 -11.26
N ARG A 46 -26.82 -3.53 -10.20
CA ARG A 46 -27.25 -2.48 -9.26
C ARG A 46 -27.11 -1.06 -9.81
N ARG A 47 -26.22 -0.84 -10.80
CA ARG A 47 -25.94 0.45 -11.43
C ARG A 47 -25.70 1.59 -10.41
N PRO A 48 -24.78 1.42 -9.43
CA PRO A 48 -24.45 2.49 -8.50
C PRO A 48 -23.94 3.74 -9.23
N ALA A 49 -24.07 4.89 -8.57
CA ALA A 49 -23.48 6.13 -9.05
C ALA A 49 -21.97 5.96 -9.23
N ARG A 50 -21.46 6.41 -10.38
CA ARG A 50 -20.03 6.29 -10.70
C ARG A 50 -19.28 7.45 -10.08
N ALA A 51 -18.08 7.16 -9.58
CA ALA A 51 -17.20 8.17 -9.02
C ALA A 51 -15.93 8.27 -9.87
N MET A 52 -15.56 9.49 -10.27
CA MET A 52 -14.25 9.74 -10.83
C MET A 52 -13.22 9.65 -9.70
N PRO A 53 -12.29 8.67 -9.70
CA PRO A 53 -11.43 8.46 -8.56
C PRO A 53 -10.33 9.53 -8.52
N ASP A 54 -10.21 10.23 -7.38
CA ASP A 54 -9.05 11.07 -7.09
C ASP A 54 -7.78 10.21 -6.90
N ARG A 55 -6.63 10.84 -6.60
CA ARG A 55 -5.37 10.10 -6.41
C ARG A 55 -5.43 9.10 -5.25
N PHE A 56 -6.17 9.41 -4.18
CA PHE A 56 -6.26 8.58 -3.00
C PHE A 56 -7.19 7.38 -3.25
N ALA A 57 -8.33 7.58 -3.91
CA ALA A 57 -9.21 6.50 -4.36
C ALA A 57 -8.49 5.56 -5.33
N ARG A 58 -7.72 6.10 -6.29
CA ARG A 58 -6.88 5.27 -7.19
C ARG A 58 -5.85 4.45 -6.42
N LYS A 59 -5.15 5.05 -5.44
CA LYS A 59 -4.17 4.33 -4.62
C LYS A 59 -4.82 3.29 -3.73
N TRP A 60 -5.92 3.62 -3.07
CA TRP A 60 -6.69 2.70 -2.24
C TRP A 60 -7.10 1.44 -3.03
N LEU A 61 -7.66 1.63 -4.22
CA LEU A 61 -8.02 0.52 -5.10
C LEU A 61 -6.78 -0.30 -5.52
N GLN A 62 -5.65 0.37 -5.81
CA GLN A 62 -4.39 -0.31 -6.10
C GLN A 62 -3.91 -1.18 -4.91
N LEU A 63 -3.99 -0.66 -3.68
CA LEU A 63 -3.59 -1.40 -2.48
C LEU A 63 -4.51 -2.60 -2.24
N ARG A 64 -5.82 -2.47 -2.46
CA ARG A 64 -6.76 -3.59 -2.36
C ARG A 64 -6.49 -4.68 -3.40
N CYS A 65 -6.22 -4.31 -4.65
CA CYS A 65 -5.77 -5.26 -5.67
C CYS A 65 -4.49 -5.97 -5.24
N SER A 66 -3.53 -5.23 -4.67
CA SER A 66 -2.27 -5.81 -4.20
C SER A 66 -2.48 -6.76 -3.02
N ALA A 67 -3.31 -6.40 -2.04
CA ALA A 67 -3.64 -7.26 -0.90
C ALA A 67 -4.28 -8.57 -1.35
N TYR A 68 -5.27 -8.49 -2.24
CA TYR A 68 -5.95 -9.66 -2.79
C TYR A 68 -5.00 -10.56 -3.59
N ALA A 69 -4.13 -9.99 -4.43
CA ALA A 69 -3.14 -10.74 -5.21
C ALA A 69 -2.11 -11.47 -4.35
N HIS A 70 -1.69 -10.86 -3.23
CA HIS A 70 -0.73 -11.46 -2.29
C HIS A 70 -1.39 -12.27 -1.16
N ASN A 71 -2.72 -12.47 -1.23
CA ASN A 71 -3.51 -13.13 -0.20
C ASN A 71 -3.27 -12.58 1.22
N ARG A 72 -3.31 -11.25 1.34
CA ARG A 72 -3.15 -10.49 2.59
C ARG A 72 -4.45 -9.82 2.98
N ALA A 73 -4.72 -9.77 4.28
CA ALA A 73 -5.89 -9.07 4.77
C ALA A 73 -5.76 -7.57 4.47
N PHE A 74 -6.92 -6.93 4.29
CA PHE A 74 -7.02 -5.51 4.06
C PHE A 74 -8.00 -4.95 5.09
N ASP A 75 -7.47 -4.19 6.04
CA ASP A 75 -8.23 -3.60 7.13
C ASP A 75 -9.22 -2.56 6.58
N GLU A 76 -10.47 -2.61 7.02
CA GLU A 76 -11.54 -1.70 6.61
C GLU A 76 -11.28 -0.24 6.99
N GLN A 77 -10.44 0.00 8.01
CA GLN A 77 -10.03 1.35 8.41
C GLN A 77 -9.14 2.01 7.35
N VAL A 78 -8.48 1.23 6.49
CA VAL A 78 -7.70 1.74 5.36
C VAL A 78 -8.66 2.18 4.25
N THR A 79 -9.09 3.44 4.32
CA THR A 79 -9.96 4.09 3.34
C THR A 79 -9.20 5.12 2.51
N SER A 80 -9.78 5.60 1.40
CA SER A 80 -9.23 6.74 0.66
C SER A 80 -9.13 8.01 1.52
N HIS A 81 -10.07 8.22 2.44
CA HIS A 81 -10.01 9.29 3.43
C HIS A 81 -8.84 9.11 4.40
N TRP A 82 -8.62 7.89 4.90
CA TRP A 82 -7.49 7.59 5.76
C TRP A 82 -6.14 7.81 5.04
N LEU A 83 -6.03 7.42 3.77
CA LEU A 83 -4.83 7.71 2.95
C LEU A 83 -4.56 9.22 2.82
N ARG A 84 -5.60 10.05 2.82
CA ARG A 84 -5.47 11.51 2.81
C ARG A 84 -4.99 12.03 4.16
N ALA A 85 -5.41 11.41 5.26
CA ALA A 85 -5.02 11.80 6.61
C ALA A 85 -3.53 11.52 6.91
N ILE A 86 -2.95 10.47 6.31
CA ILE A 86 -1.53 10.14 6.46
C ILE A 86 -0.63 10.77 5.38
N ASP A 87 -1.21 11.60 4.53
CA ASP A 87 -0.48 12.22 3.42
C ASP A 87 0.52 13.25 3.92
N VAL A 88 1.67 13.35 3.24
CA VAL A 88 2.77 14.24 3.62
C VAL A 88 3.32 14.94 2.40
N VAL A 89 3.74 16.20 2.57
CA VAL A 89 4.30 17.01 1.47
C VAL A 89 5.74 16.59 1.16
N ALA A 90 6.53 16.30 2.18
CA ALA A 90 7.93 15.87 2.04
C ALA A 90 8.09 14.43 2.53
N CYS A 91 8.94 13.68 1.84
CA CYS A 91 9.24 12.31 2.22
C CYS A 91 9.92 12.28 3.60
N PRO A 92 9.42 11.49 4.57
CA PRO A 92 10.02 11.41 5.90
C PRO A 92 11.43 10.78 5.89
N VAL A 93 11.76 10.04 4.83
CA VAL A 93 13.08 9.40 4.65
C VAL A 93 14.03 10.32 3.91
N THR A 94 13.65 10.83 2.73
CA THR A 94 14.58 11.58 1.85
C THR A 94 14.55 13.09 2.04
N GLY A 95 13.51 13.63 2.68
CA GLY A 95 13.27 15.08 2.78
C GLY A 95 12.83 15.74 1.47
N LEU A 96 12.81 15.00 0.35
CA LEU A 96 12.36 15.53 -0.95
C LEU A 96 10.85 15.80 -0.92
N THR A 97 10.44 16.89 -1.58
CA THR A 97 9.01 17.13 -1.85
C THR A 97 8.47 16.01 -2.72
N LEU A 98 7.31 15.46 -2.34
CA LEU A 98 6.68 14.37 -3.06
C LEU A 98 5.96 14.88 -4.30
N THR A 99 6.32 14.31 -5.45
CA THR A 99 5.63 14.49 -6.73
C THR A 99 4.52 13.44 -6.87
N HIS A 100 3.64 13.59 -7.86
CA HIS A 100 2.44 12.75 -7.97
C HIS A 100 2.16 12.34 -9.42
N GLY A 101 2.51 11.10 -9.76
CA GLY A 101 2.22 10.55 -11.09
C GLY A 101 3.16 11.06 -12.17
N GLU A 102 4.36 11.50 -11.79
CA GLU A 102 5.41 11.93 -12.71
C GLU A 102 6.36 10.77 -13.07
N LEU A 103 6.17 9.60 -12.44
CA LEU A 103 7.02 8.42 -12.61
C LEU A 103 8.48 8.69 -12.20
N SER A 104 8.67 9.58 -11.23
CA SER A 104 9.96 10.00 -10.72
C SER A 104 10.32 9.33 -9.39
N ASP A 105 11.57 9.45 -8.98
CA ASP A 105 12.06 8.94 -7.69
C ASP A 105 11.43 9.65 -6.47
N SER A 106 10.93 10.87 -6.65
CA SER A 106 10.16 11.60 -5.64
C SER A 106 8.67 11.25 -5.62
N ASP A 107 8.20 10.39 -6.53
CA ASP A 107 6.76 10.08 -6.61
C ASP A 107 6.27 9.49 -5.29
N TRP A 108 5.16 10.06 -4.82
CA TRP A 108 4.39 9.63 -3.67
C TRP A 108 4.03 8.14 -3.75
N SER A 109 4.42 7.39 -2.72
CA SER A 109 4.13 5.97 -2.62
C SER A 109 3.65 5.60 -1.21
N VAL A 110 2.59 4.79 -1.16
CA VAL A 110 2.13 4.11 0.06
C VAL A 110 2.72 2.71 0.08
N CYS A 111 3.43 2.35 1.13
CA CYS A 111 4.07 1.04 1.25
C CYS A 111 3.85 0.41 2.62
N ARG A 112 3.97 -0.93 2.65
CA ARG A 112 3.98 -1.71 3.89
C ARG A 112 5.35 -1.59 4.56
N LEU A 113 5.36 -1.23 5.84
CA LEU A 113 6.57 -1.14 6.66
C LEU A 113 7.11 -2.56 6.92
N ASP A 114 6.25 -3.48 7.30
CA ASP A 114 6.50 -4.90 7.32
C ASP A 114 5.85 -5.58 6.10
N PRO A 115 6.64 -6.16 5.17
CA PRO A 115 6.14 -6.74 3.94
C PRO A 115 5.39 -8.06 4.18
N ASP A 116 5.51 -8.63 5.37
CA ASP A 116 4.86 -9.89 5.75
C ASP A 116 3.61 -9.68 6.62
N ALA A 117 3.32 -8.44 7.01
CA ALA A 117 2.05 -8.05 7.62
C ALA A 117 0.99 -7.62 6.59
N ASP A 118 -0.22 -7.50 7.09
CA ASP A 118 -1.41 -7.11 6.35
C ASP A 118 -1.47 -5.60 6.08
N TYR A 119 -2.43 -5.19 5.26
CA TYR A 119 -2.66 -3.79 4.94
C TYR A 119 -3.54 -3.17 6.03
N ALA A 120 -2.90 -2.56 7.03
CA ALA A 120 -3.57 -1.93 8.17
C ALA A 120 -2.93 -0.56 8.49
N PRO A 121 -3.64 0.35 9.19
CA PRO A 121 -3.14 1.69 9.48
C PRO A 121 -1.74 1.73 10.13
N GLY A 122 -1.45 0.81 11.05
CA GLY A 122 -0.15 0.73 11.73
C GLY A 122 0.99 0.15 10.88
N ASN A 123 0.69 -0.43 9.72
CA ASN A 123 1.68 -1.05 8.84
C ASN A 123 1.86 -0.31 7.50
N LEU A 124 1.10 0.76 7.24
CA LEU A 124 1.19 1.52 6.00
C LEU A 124 1.80 2.91 6.27
N ALA A 125 2.70 3.33 5.39
CA ALA A 125 3.30 4.67 5.44
C ALA A 125 3.46 5.27 4.04
N VAL A 126 3.47 6.60 4.00
CA VAL A 126 3.82 7.37 2.80
C VAL A 126 5.32 7.67 2.78
N MET A 127 5.96 7.40 1.65
CA MET A 127 7.34 7.82 1.36
C MET A 127 7.55 7.97 -0.16
N SER A 128 8.73 8.46 -0.56
CA SER A 128 9.06 8.56 -1.98
C SER A 128 9.33 7.18 -2.60
N THR A 129 9.18 7.09 -3.91
CA THR A 129 9.52 5.88 -4.66
C THR A 129 10.97 5.47 -4.45
N ARG A 130 11.92 6.42 -4.40
CA ARG A 130 13.33 6.17 -4.06
C ARG A 130 13.49 5.44 -2.73
N ALA A 131 12.89 5.99 -1.67
CA ALA A 131 12.97 5.40 -0.33
C ALA A 131 12.36 3.99 -0.30
N ARG A 132 11.19 3.81 -0.95
CA ARG A 132 10.52 2.50 -1.02
C ARG A 132 11.36 1.47 -1.78
N VAL A 133 11.93 1.85 -2.93
CA VAL A 133 12.74 0.95 -3.76
C VAL A 133 14.01 0.55 -3.02
N ALA A 134 14.73 1.53 -2.44
CA ALA A 134 15.91 1.27 -1.63
C ALA A 134 15.58 0.37 -0.44
N ARG A 135 14.47 0.61 0.27
CA ARG A 135 14.04 -0.25 1.38
C ARG A 135 13.81 -1.70 0.95
N GLY A 136 13.18 -1.93 -0.20
CA GLY A 136 12.91 -3.28 -0.72
C GLY A 136 12.17 -4.19 0.28
N ARG A 137 12.77 -5.35 0.58
CA ARG A 137 12.29 -6.30 1.60
C ARG A 137 13.19 -6.32 2.85
N ARG A 138 14.05 -5.32 3.02
CA ARG A 138 15.06 -5.32 4.08
C ARG A 138 14.44 -5.32 5.48
N SER A 139 15.06 -6.07 6.38
CA SER A 139 14.74 -6.10 7.81
C SER A 139 15.19 -4.81 8.51
N VAL A 140 14.72 -4.58 9.74
CA VAL A 140 15.15 -3.44 10.53
C VAL A 140 16.67 -3.49 10.78
N ASP A 141 17.22 -4.67 11.05
CA ASP A 141 18.65 -4.85 11.31
C ASP A 141 19.50 -4.54 10.08
N GLU A 142 19.09 -5.00 8.90
CA GLU A 142 19.76 -4.68 7.64
C GLU A 142 19.76 -3.17 7.38
N VAL A 143 18.64 -2.50 7.63
CA VAL A 143 18.52 -1.03 7.50
C VAL A 143 19.42 -0.31 8.50
N LEU A 144 19.51 -0.78 9.75
CA LEU A 144 20.41 -0.23 10.76
C LEU A 144 21.89 -0.40 10.39
N GLN A 145 22.27 -1.54 9.79
CA GLN A 145 23.63 -1.75 9.30
C GLN A 145 23.97 -0.80 8.15
N LEU A 146 23.00 -0.50 7.26
CA LEU A 146 23.18 0.48 6.18
C LEU A 146 23.29 1.91 6.71
N ALA A 147 22.60 2.23 7.79
CA ALA A 147 22.70 3.53 8.46
C ALA A 147 24.07 3.80 9.10
N GLN A 148 24.86 2.75 9.39
CA GLN A 148 26.21 2.85 9.96
C GLN A 148 27.31 2.95 8.90
N ARG A 149 26.97 2.89 7.60
CA ARG A 149 27.95 3.05 6.52
C ARG A 149 28.32 4.52 6.35
N ASP A 150 29.52 4.78 5.83
CA ASP A 150 29.97 6.14 5.53
C ASP A 150 29.58 6.61 4.13
N THR A 151 29.11 5.70 3.27
CA THR A 151 28.79 5.97 1.87
C THR A 151 27.32 5.72 1.54
N PRO A 152 26.78 6.40 0.51
CA PRO A 152 25.43 6.12 0.03
C PRO A 152 25.33 4.71 -0.56
N ILE A 153 24.24 4.01 -0.25
CA ILE A 153 23.92 2.67 -0.77
C ILE A 153 22.49 2.67 -1.29
N ASP A 154 22.27 2.07 -2.46
CA ASP A 154 20.97 1.99 -3.16
C ASP A 154 20.23 3.34 -3.28
N GLY A 155 21.00 4.42 -3.46
CA GLY A 155 20.47 5.77 -3.65
C GLY A 155 20.00 6.47 -2.37
N LEU A 156 20.31 5.92 -1.19
CA LEU A 156 20.08 6.57 0.10
C LEU A 156 21.39 6.86 0.85
N LEU A 157 21.46 8.05 1.45
CA LEU A 157 22.50 8.48 2.39
C LEU A 157 22.38 7.75 3.74
N PRO A 158 23.46 7.63 4.53
CA PRO A 158 23.40 7.02 5.88
C PRO A 158 22.35 7.66 6.80
N ALA A 159 22.20 8.99 6.74
CA ALA A 159 21.16 9.70 7.49
C ALA A 159 19.73 9.37 7.01
N GLU A 160 19.54 9.08 5.72
CA GLU A 160 18.26 8.64 5.17
C GLU A 160 17.94 7.22 5.62
N TRP A 161 18.94 6.32 5.61
CA TRP A 161 18.82 4.98 6.20
C TRP A 161 18.46 5.03 7.68
N SER A 162 19.05 5.95 8.45
CA SER A 162 18.71 6.17 9.86
C SER A 162 17.23 6.55 10.04
N ARG A 163 16.73 7.50 9.23
CA ARG A 163 15.30 7.90 9.28
C ARG A 163 14.37 6.76 8.88
N LEU A 164 14.76 5.95 7.89
CA LEU A 164 14.01 4.77 7.50
C LEU A 164 13.95 3.74 8.64
N ALA A 165 15.06 3.51 9.36
CA ALA A 165 15.08 2.61 10.51
C ALA A 165 14.09 3.07 11.60
N THR A 166 14.10 4.36 11.94
CA THR A 166 13.13 4.93 12.90
C THR A 166 11.69 4.70 12.45
N LEU A 167 11.40 4.87 11.17
CA LEU A 167 10.05 4.63 10.63
C LEU A 167 9.64 3.15 10.75
N LEU A 168 10.54 2.21 10.43
CA LEU A 168 10.26 0.77 10.52
C LEU A 168 10.06 0.31 11.98
N GLN A 169 10.85 0.86 12.91
CA GLN A 169 10.72 0.53 14.34
C GLN A 169 9.36 0.95 14.90
N ARG A 170 8.79 2.07 14.46
CA ARG A 170 7.43 2.49 14.86
C ARG A 170 6.35 1.50 14.45
N ALA A 171 6.53 0.78 13.33
CA ALA A 171 5.64 -0.31 12.92
C ALA A 171 5.80 -1.55 13.82
N GLY A 172 7.02 -1.82 14.29
CA GLY A 172 7.34 -2.96 15.15
C GLY A 172 6.84 -2.83 16.59
N VAL A 173 6.70 -1.61 17.12
CA VAL A 173 6.19 -1.34 18.49
C VAL A 173 4.74 -1.83 18.68
N GLY A 174 3.96 -1.99 17.60
CA GLY A 174 2.62 -2.58 17.66
C GLY A 174 2.58 -4.11 17.87
N ARG A 175 3.73 -4.81 17.83
CA ARG A 175 3.79 -6.28 17.98
C ARG A 175 3.87 -6.77 19.43
N SER A 176 4.01 -5.88 20.42
CA SER A 176 4.16 -6.27 21.83
C SER A 176 2.86 -6.24 22.64
N LEU A 177 1.71 -6.03 22.00
CA LEU A 177 0.40 -6.06 22.66
C LEU A 177 -0.59 -6.86 21.81
N SER A 178 -0.40 -8.18 21.75
CA SER A 178 -1.40 -9.16 21.30
C SER A 178 -1.12 -10.50 21.96
#